data_AF-D1CBP6-F1
#
_entry.id   AF-D1CBP6-F1
#
_cell.length_a   1.000
_cell.length_b   1.000
_cell.length_c   1.000
_cell.angle_alpha   90.00
_cell.angle_beta   90.00
_cell.angle_gamma   90.00
#
_symmetry.space_group_name_H-M   'P 1'
#
loop_
_entity.id
_entity.type
_entity.pdbx_description
1 polymer ?
#
loop_
_entity_poly.entity_id
_entity_poly.type
_entity_poly.pdbx_seq_one_letter_code
_entity_poly.pdbx_strand_id
1 'polypeptide(L)'
;MTRARYISSSIALYLLWSFFVLYPNPAMFFSSIPRAISPPIDEQAVADMASKLPDDPAAIESAVNSYIRYEVPWQTYNVPWYFPTVSEALANRAGDCQARMIVFASILEYKDMPYKLRYSLDHAWVEYPRKKPNLLEKRSLSVMVSDGKSMKLSIPKQVQWKETYRIRKQLWWDYMPMEKRILMLLGLPVVVFRRKIYVLFGRASRAFISMPRWVKITNRL
;
A
#
# COMPACT_ATOMS: atom_id res chain seq x y z
N MET A 1 37.60 4.01 -7.94
CA MET A 1 36.39 3.51 -7.25
C MET A 1 36.40 1.99 -7.35
N THR A 2 36.42 1.26 -6.23
CA THR A 2 36.51 -0.22 -6.25
C THR A 2 35.23 -0.82 -6.85
N ARG A 3 35.34 -2.00 -7.50
CA ARG A 3 34.20 -2.72 -8.10
C ARG A 3 33.07 -2.96 -7.09
N ALA A 4 33.42 -3.27 -5.84
CA ALA A 4 32.48 -3.42 -4.73
C ALA A 4 31.66 -2.14 -4.47
N ARG A 5 32.31 -0.97 -4.34
CA ARG A 5 31.62 0.32 -4.14
C ARG A 5 30.69 0.67 -5.30
N TYR A 6 31.05 0.30 -6.53
CA TYR A 6 30.19 0.50 -7.71
C TYR A 6 28.91 -0.35 -7.63
N ILE A 7 29.04 -1.62 -7.27
CA ILE A 7 27.89 -2.54 -7.13
C ILE A 7 26.97 -2.05 -6.01
N SER A 8 27.50 -1.74 -4.82
CA SER A 8 26.71 -1.24 -3.69
C SER A 8 25.95 0.05 -4.04
N SER A 9 26.60 1.01 -4.70
CA SER A 9 25.93 2.24 -5.13
C SER A 9 24.83 2.00 -6.17
N SER A 10 25.00 1.02 -7.05
CA SER A 10 23.99 0.69 -8.07
C SER A 10 22.78 0.02 -7.43
N ILE A 11 22.99 -0.89 -6.48
CA ILE A 11 21.91 -1.52 -5.71
C ILE A 11 21.13 -0.45 -4.95
N ALA A 12 21.80 0.45 -4.22
CA ALA A 12 21.14 1.52 -3.47
C ALA A 12 20.30 2.43 -4.37
N LEU A 13 20.84 2.84 -5.53
CA LEU A 13 20.11 3.66 -6.51
C LEU A 13 18.90 2.93 -7.09
N TYR A 14 19.02 1.63 -7.38
CA TYR A 14 17.89 0.85 -7.89
C TYR A 14 16.81 0.65 -6.84
N LEU A 15 17.18 0.41 -5.58
CA LEU A 15 16.22 0.34 -4.47
C LEU A 15 15.50 1.67 -4.27
N LEU A 16 16.23 2.79 -4.32
CA LEU A 16 15.66 4.12 -4.23
C LEU A 16 14.71 4.42 -5.39
N TRP A 17 15.13 4.11 -6.63
CA TRP A 17 14.30 4.21 -7.82
C TRP A 17 13.01 3.40 -7.66
N SER A 18 13.14 2.13 -7.28
CA SER A 18 12.01 1.23 -7.09
C SER A 18 11.06 1.77 -6.02
N PHE A 19 11.59 2.29 -4.91
CA PHE A 19 10.79 2.89 -3.85
C PHE A 19 9.95 4.07 -4.38
N PHE A 20 10.52 4.99 -5.15
CA PHE A 20 9.76 6.12 -5.71
C PHE A 20 8.79 5.72 -6.82
N VAL A 21 9.09 4.68 -7.60
CA VAL A 21 8.13 4.13 -8.58
C VAL A 21 6.92 3.51 -7.85
N LEU A 22 7.18 2.74 -6.78
CA LEU A 22 6.16 2.08 -5.99
C LEU A 22 5.34 3.08 -5.18
N TYR A 23 6.01 4.06 -4.56
CA TYR A 23 5.45 5.13 -3.73
C TYR A 23 5.85 6.50 -4.26
N PRO A 24 5.11 7.04 -5.25
CA PRO A 24 5.31 8.41 -5.74
C PRO A 24 5.18 9.45 -4.63
N ASN A 25 4.33 9.16 -3.64
CA ASN A 25 4.28 9.85 -2.36
C ASN A 25 4.79 8.94 -1.23
N PRO A 26 6.07 9.06 -0.82
CA PRO A 26 6.64 8.27 0.28
C PRO A 26 5.89 8.38 1.61
N ALA A 27 5.19 9.49 1.84
CA ALA A 27 4.46 9.69 3.09
C ALA A 27 3.40 8.59 3.31
N MET A 28 2.82 8.06 2.23
CA MET A 28 1.83 6.97 2.31
C MET A 28 2.41 5.70 2.93
N PHE A 29 3.67 5.36 2.62
CA PHE A 29 4.34 4.22 3.23
C PHE A 29 4.56 4.46 4.72
N PHE A 30 5.14 5.61 5.06
CA PHE A 30 5.49 5.93 6.44
C PHE A 30 4.27 6.15 7.33
N SER A 31 3.15 6.66 6.80
CA SER A 31 1.90 6.80 7.55
C SER A 31 1.20 5.45 7.76
N SER A 32 1.39 4.49 6.85
CA SER A 32 0.75 3.17 6.93
C SER A 32 1.36 2.29 8.02
N ILE A 33 2.67 2.43 8.30
CA ILE A 33 3.35 1.65 9.34
C ILE A 33 2.72 1.83 10.73
N PRO A 34 2.62 3.05 11.29
CA PRO A 34 2.03 3.23 12.61
C PRO A 34 0.55 2.84 12.62
N ARG A 35 -0.19 3.05 11.52
CA ARG A 35 -1.59 2.63 11.39
C ARG A 35 -1.75 1.12 11.36
N ALA A 36 -0.78 0.39 10.83
CA ALA A 36 -0.80 -1.08 10.89
C ALA A 36 -0.56 -1.62 12.32
N ILE A 37 0.23 -0.89 13.12
CA ILE A 37 0.54 -1.25 14.50
C ILE A 37 -0.60 -0.83 15.45
N SER A 38 -1.16 0.37 15.22
CA SER A 38 -2.29 0.94 15.95
C SER A 38 -3.36 1.36 14.93
N PRO A 39 -4.28 0.43 14.60
CA PRO A 39 -5.34 0.65 13.63
C PRO A 39 -6.17 1.89 13.97
N PRO A 40 -6.40 2.81 13.02
CA PRO A 40 -7.15 4.03 13.26
C PRO A 40 -8.65 3.72 13.33
N ILE A 41 -9.11 3.22 14.47
CA ILE A 41 -10.53 3.04 14.79
C ILE A 41 -11.13 4.41 15.14
N ASP A 42 -12.28 4.74 14.55
CA ASP A 42 -12.92 6.04 14.67
C ASP A 42 -14.45 5.91 14.70
N GLU A 43 -15.01 5.86 15.90
CA GLU A 43 -16.44 5.75 16.16
C GLU A 43 -17.24 6.93 15.61
N GLN A 44 -16.65 8.13 15.65
CA GLN A 44 -17.33 9.36 15.22
C GLN A 44 -17.49 9.38 13.70
N ALA A 45 -16.48 8.94 12.96
CA ALA A 45 -16.54 8.88 11.50
C ALA A 45 -17.63 7.92 10.98
N VAL A 46 -18.06 6.92 11.78
CA VAL A 46 -19.07 5.94 11.39
C VAL A 46 -20.44 6.14 12.07
N ALA A 47 -20.60 7.13 12.95
CA ALA A 47 -21.80 7.30 13.79
C ALA A 47 -23.12 7.31 12.97
N ASP A 48 -23.15 8.06 11.87
CA ASP A 48 -24.31 8.18 10.98
C ASP A 48 -24.67 6.88 10.25
N MET A 49 -23.68 6.01 10.02
CA MET A 49 -23.88 4.70 9.43
C MET A 49 -24.29 3.69 10.50
N ALA A 50 -23.58 3.69 11.63
CA ALA A 50 -23.79 2.78 12.75
C ALA A 50 -25.19 2.91 13.35
N SER A 51 -25.71 4.15 13.49
CA SER A 51 -27.05 4.42 14.02
C SER A 51 -28.20 3.82 13.19
N LYS A 52 -27.96 3.52 11.90
CA LYS A 52 -28.95 2.94 10.98
C LYS A 52 -28.85 1.42 10.86
N LEU A 53 -27.78 0.82 11.38
CA LEU A 53 -27.53 -0.60 11.28
C LEU A 53 -28.10 -1.36 12.50
N PRO A 54 -28.54 -2.61 12.32
CA PRO A 54 -29.00 -3.45 13.42
C PRO A 54 -27.85 -3.81 14.37
N ASP A 55 -28.18 -4.18 15.60
CA ASP A 55 -27.22 -4.67 16.61
C ASP A 55 -26.89 -6.16 16.42
N ASP A 56 -26.58 -6.53 15.17
CA ASP A 56 -26.09 -7.86 14.80
C ASP A 56 -24.74 -7.73 14.06
N PRO A 57 -23.62 -8.20 14.63
CA PRO A 57 -22.30 -8.07 14.01
C PRO A 57 -22.22 -8.71 12.62
N ALA A 58 -22.98 -9.78 12.36
CA ALA A 58 -22.97 -10.43 11.04
C ALA A 58 -23.69 -9.56 9.99
N ALA A 59 -24.83 -8.97 10.33
CA ALA A 59 -25.53 -8.01 9.49
C ALA A 59 -24.67 -6.75 9.24
N ILE A 60 -23.98 -6.24 10.27
CA ILE A 60 -23.06 -5.11 10.14
C ILE A 60 -21.91 -5.46 9.20
N GLU A 61 -21.25 -6.61 9.38
CA GLU A 61 -20.15 -7.06 8.49
C GLU A 61 -20.62 -7.14 7.03
N SER A 62 -21.81 -7.69 6.81
CA SER A 62 -22.42 -7.77 5.47
C SER A 62 -22.69 -6.38 4.88
N ALA A 63 -23.21 -5.45 5.68
CA ALA A 63 -23.46 -4.07 5.27
C ALA A 63 -22.15 -3.35 4.91
N VAL A 64 -21.10 -3.49 5.72
CA VAL A 64 -19.77 -2.91 5.45
C VAL A 64 -19.17 -3.49 4.16
N ASN A 65 -19.25 -4.80 3.98
CA ASN A 65 -18.76 -5.48 2.77
C ASN A 65 -19.52 -5.04 1.51
N SER A 66 -20.78 -4.66 1.64
CA SER A 66 -21.60 -4.14 0.54
C SER A 66 -21.33 -2.66 0.27
N TYR A 67 -21.06 -1.87 1.31
CA TYR A 67 -20.79 -0.44 1.22
C TYR A 67 -19.38 -0.12 0.71
N ILE A 68 -18.36 -0.86 1.19
CA ILE A 68 -16.96 -0.71 0.79
C ILE A 68 -16.64 -1.76 -0.27
N ARG A 69 -16.53 -1.36 -1.55
CA ARG A 69 -16.14 -2.27 -2.63
C ARG A 69 -14.73 -2.82 -2.39
N TYR A 70 -14.55 -4.12 -2.58
CA TYR A 70 -13.24 -4.73 -2.42
C TYR A 70 -12.32 -4.30 -3.57
N GLU A 71 -11.27 -3.56 -3.24
CA GLU A 71 -10.24 -3.11 -4.17
C GLU A 71 -8.88 -3.19 -3.52
N VAL A 72 -7.88 -3.62 -4.28
CA VAL A 72 -6.50 -3.70 -3.77
C VAL A 72 -5.85 -2.31 -3.77
N PRO A 73 -4.80 -2.08 -2.96
CA PRO A 73 -4.16 -0.76 -2.86
C PRO A 73 -3.70 -0.14 -4.19
N TRP A 74 -3.37 -0.97 -5.19
CA TRP A 74 -3.07 -0.49 -6.53
C TRP A 74 -4.23 0.25 -7.21
N GLN A 75 -5.46 -0.23 -7.00
CA GLN A 75 -6.66 0.31 -7.64
C GLN A 75 -7.13 1.59 -6.94
N THR A 76 -7.08 1.62 -5.61
CA THR A 76 -7.59 2.74 -4.82
C THR A 76 -6.55 3.85 -4.59
N TYR A 77 -5.28 3.47 -4.39
CA TYR A 77 -4.22 4.39 -3.94
C TYR A 77 -2.99 4.41 -4.87
N ASN A 78 -2.97 3.57 -5.91
CA ASN A 78 -1.85 3.44 -6.85
C ASN A 78 -0.50 3.14 -6.17
N VAL A 79 -0.52 2.37 -5.08
CA VAL A 79 0.66 1.93 -4.32
C VAL A 79 0.53 0.44 -3.97
N PRO A 80 1.63 -0.29 -3.69
CA PRO A 80 1.54 -1.74 -3.42
C PRO A 80 0.84 -2.06 -2.10
N TRP A 81 0.89 -1.12 -1.15
CA TRP A 81 0.31 -1.30 0.17
C TRP A 81 0.02 0.08 0.78
N TYR A 82 -1.15 0.21 1.42
CA TYR A 82 -1.53 1.42 2.16
C TYR A 82 -2.53 1.04 3.24
N PHE A 83 -2.30 1.54 4.46
CA PHE A 83 -3.24 1.39 5.56
C PHE A 83 -4.05 2.70 5.71
N PRO A 84 -5.32 2.72 5.29
CA PRO A 84 -6.13 3.94 5.30
C PRO A 84 -6.63 4.29 6.69
N THR A 85 -7.14 5.51 6.83
CA THR A 85 -8.03 5.92 7.91
C THR A 85 -9.47 5.53 7.62
N VAL A 86 -10.33 5.52 8.64
CA VAL A 86 -11.78 5.26 8.47
C VAL A 86 -12.40 6.30 7.53
N SER A 87 -12.06 7.58 7.69
CA SER A 87 -12.53 8.66 6.82
C SER A 87 -12.14 8.44 5.35
N GLU A 88 -10.88 8.06 5.06
CA GLU A 88 -10.45 7.73 3.70
C GLU A 88 -11.21 6.54 3.12
N ALA A 89 -11.41 5.49 3.91
CA ALA A 89 -12.16 4.30 3.48
C ALA A 89 -13.63 4.64 3.15
N LEU A 90 -14.29 5.44 3.99
CA LEU A 90 -15.67 5.89 3.79
C LEU A 90 -15.80 6.82 2.58
N ALA A 91 -14.84 7.73 2.39
CA ALA A 91 -14.83 8.66 1.26
C ALA A 91 -14.63 7.93 -0.08
N ASN A 92 -13.69 6.98 -0.13
CA ASN A 92 -13.41 6.20 -1.33
C ASN A 92 -14.49 5.17 -1.64
N ARG A 93 -15.24 4.71 -0.63
CA ARG A 93 -16.16 3.55 -0.70
C ARG A 93 -15.51 2.30 -1.31
N ALA A 94 -14.19 2.22 -1.20
CA ALA A 94 -13.38 1.18 -1.79
C ALA A 94 -12.13 0.96 -0.94
N GLY A 95 -11.69 -0.30 -0.88
CA GLY A 95 -10.47 -0.70 -0.22
C GLY A 95 -10.43 -2.19 0.05
N ASP A 96 -9.30 -2.65 0.56
CA ASP A 96 -9.05 -4.07 0.77
C ASP A 96 -9.52 -4.51 2.17
N CYS A 97 -8.99 -5.65 2.64
CA CYS A 97 -9.30 -6.16 3.97
C CYS A 97 -9.00 -5.16 5.10
N GLN A 98 -7.99 -4.30 4.97
CA GLN A 98 -7.62 -3.34 6.01
C GLN A 98 -8.68 -2.23 6.14
N ALA A 99 -9.14 -1.70 5.00
CA ALA A 99 -10.18 -0.68 4.93
C ALA A 99 -11.52 -1.19 5.50
N ARG A 100 -11.95 -2.38 5.08
CA ARG A 100 -13.18 -3.00 5.58
C ARG A 100 -13.10 -3.31 7.07
N MET A 101 -11.95 -3.80 7.53
CA MET A 101 -11.73 -4.12 8.94
C MET A 101 -11.85 -2.89 9.84
N ILE A 102 -11.20 -1.77 9.51
CA ILE A 102 -11.27 -0.57 10.38
C ILE A 102 -12.66 0.06 10.40
N VAL A 103 -13.37 0.09 9.26
CA VAL A 103 -14.75 0.59 9.22
C VAL A 103 -15.65 -0.31 10.06
N PHE A 104 -15.54 -1.63 9.90
CA PHE A 104 -16.36 -2.56 10.68
C PHE A 104 -16.06 -2.48 12.17
N ALA A 105 -14.79 -2.51 12.57
CA ALA A 105 -14.41 -2.38 13.98
C ALA A 105 -14.87 -1.06 14.60
N SER A 106 -14.82 0.04 13.86
CA SER A 106 -15.32 1.35 14.34
C SER A 106 -16.83 1.33 14.60
N ILE A 107 -17.60 0.62 13.79
CA ILE A 107 -19.05 0.47 14.02
C ILE A 107 -19.32 -0.38 15.26
N LEU A 108 -18.54 -1.44 15.47
CA LEU A 108 -18.66 -2.27 16.67
C LEU A 108 -18.29 -1.50 17.93
N GLU A 109 -17.21 -0.70 17.91
CA GLU A 109 -16.83 0.16 19.03
C GLU A 109 -17.93 1.20 19.33
N TYR A 110 -18.48 1.87 18.29
CA TYR A 110 -19.59 2.83 18.46
C TYR A 110 -20.83 2.20 19.12
N LYS A 111 -21.09 0.93 18.84
CA LYS A 111 -22.22 0.16 19.39
C LYS A 111 -21.88 -0.57 20.70
N ASP A 112 -20.70 -0.34 21.29
CA ASP A 112 -20.21 -1.04 22.49
C ASP A 112 -20.24 -2.57 22.36
N MET A 113 -19.92 -3.08 21.16
CA MET A 113 -19.92 -4.51 20.85
C MET A 113 -18.51 -5.10 20.96
N PRO A 114 -18.32 -6.26 21.61
CA PRO A 114 -16.99 -6.83 21.79
C PRO A 114 -16.40 -7.36 20.47
N TYR A 115 -15.15 -6.99 20.18
CA TYR A 115 -14.42 -7.49 19.02
C TYR A 115 -12.91 -7.67 19.30
N LYS A 116 -12.23 -8.35 18.37
CA LYS A 116 -10.77 -8.44 18.30
C LYS A 116 -10.33 -8.33 16.85
N LEU A 117 -9.35 -7.49 16.59
CA LEU A 117 -8.66 -7.43 15.31
C LEU A 117 -7.68 -8.59 15.21
N ARG A 118 -7.61 -9.23 14.05
CA ARG A 118 -6.66 -10.30 13.77
C ARG A 118 -5.98 -10.06 12.43
N TYR A 119 -4.71 -10.44 12.38
CA TYR A 119 -3.90 -10.38 11.17
C TYR A 119 -3.23 -11.72 10.92
N SER A 120 -3.19 -12.13 9.66
CA SER A 120 -2.29 -13.16 9.12
C SER A 120 -1.22 -12.48 8.25
N LEU A 121 -0.42 -13.28 7.53
CA LEU A 121 0.60 -12.77 6.61
C LEU A 121 0.04 -12.08 5.35
N ASP A 122 -1.25 -12.27 5.10
CA ASP A 122 -1.92 -12.01 3.83
C ASP A 122 -3.37 -11.50 4.00
N HIS A 123 -3.87 -11.40 5.23
CA HIS A 123 -5.24 -10.98 5.52
C HIS A 123 -5.37 -10.30 6.88
N ALA A 124 -6.38 -9.43 7.03
CA ALA A 124 -6.74 -8.77 8.27
C ALA A 124 -8.26 -8.81 8.43
N TRP A 125 -8.76 -9.13 9.62
CA TRP A 125 -10.20 -9.29 9.85
C TRP A 125 -10.60 -8.96 11.29
N VAL A 126 -11.90 -8.74 11.48
CA VAL A 126 -12.52 -8.54 12.79
C VAL A 126 -13.12 -9.86 13.27
N GLU A 127 -12.75 -10.30 14.46
CA GLU A 127 -13.37 -11.40 15.18
C GLU A 127 -14.37 -10.88 16.20
N TYR A 128 -15.57 -11.47 16.24
CA TYR A 128 -16.65 -11.16 17.18
C TYR A 128 -17.32 -12.46 17.66
N PRO A 129 -18.10 -12.44 18.76
CA PRO A 129 -18.75 -13.63 19.30
C PRO A 129 -19.63 -14.36 18.27
N ARG A 130 -19.50 -15.68 18.20
CA ARG A 130 -20.24 -16.57 17.27
C ARG A 130 -19.93 -16.34 15.78
N LYS A 131 -18.86 -15.63 15.42
CA LYS A 131 -18.40 -15.53 14.03
C LYS A 131 -18.15 -16.93 13.45
N LYS A 132 -18.77 -17.24 12.31
CA LYS A 132 -18.51 -18.49 11.58
C LYS A 132 -17.14 -18.39 10.90
N PRO A 133 -16.21 -19.34 11.14
CA PRO A 133 -14.90 -19.30 10.49
C PRO A 133 -15.04 -19.40 8.97
N ASN A 134 -14.33 -18.57 8.22
CA ASN A 134 -14.17 -18.73 6.78
C ASN A 134 -12.77 -19.29 6.44
N LEU A 135 -12.50 -19.54 5.15
CA LEU A 135 -11.24 -20.15 4.72
C LEU A 135 -10.00 -19.30 5.00
N LEU A 136 -10.14 -17.97 4.98
CA LEU A 136 -9.06 -16.98 5.16
C LEU A 136 -8.95 -16.45 6.60
N GLU A 137 -10.02 -16.53 7.38
CA GLU A 137 -10.17 -15.98 8.73
C GLU A 137 -10.10 -17.07 9.79
N LYS A 138 -9.11 -17.95 9.66
CA LYS A 138 -8.86 -19.01 10.66
C LYS A 138 -7.96 -18.47 11.75
N ARG A 139 -8.33 -18.71 13.02
CA ARG A 139 -7.48 -18.41 14.18
C ARG A 139 -6.08 -19.04 14.07
N SER A 140 -5.94 -20.19 13.41
CA SER A 140 -4.66 -20.87 13.21
C SER A 140 -3.67 -20.14 12.29
N LEU A 141 -4.16 -19.22 11.47
CA LEU A 141 -3.35 -18.39 10.56
C LEU A 141 -2.97 -17.03 11.16
N SER A 142 -3.52 -16.69 12.33
CA SER A 142 -3.31 -15.40 12.99
C SER A 142 -1.88 -15.30 13.53
N VAL A 143 -1.17 -14.27 13.10
CA VAL A 143 0.17 -13.87 13.56
C VAL A 143 0.08 -12.74 14.59
N MET A 144 -1.02 -12.01 14.59
CA MET A 144 -1.22 -10.87 15.47
C MET A 144 -2.69 -10.74 15.85
N VAL A 145 -2.92 -10.37 17.12
CA VAL A 145 -4.23 -10.07 17.69
C VAL A 145 -4.17 -8.71 18.36
N SER A 146 -5.15 -7.87 18.10
CA SER A 146 -5.33 -6.61 18.81
C SER A 146 -6.77 -6.48 19.29
N ASP A 147 -6.97 -5.84 20.44
CA ASP A 147 -8.27 -5.42 20.95
C ASP A 147 -8.57 -3.95 20.60
N GLY A 148 -7.86 -3.38 19.62
CA GLY A 148 -7.93 -1.96 19.27
C GLY A 148 -7.01 -1.06 20.11
N LYS A 149 -6.60 -1.51 21.31
CA LYS A 149 -5.79 -0.70 22.26
C LYS A 149 -4.43 -1.31 22.55
N SER A 150 -4.32 -2.63 22.53
CA SER A 150 -3.13 -3.42 22.79
C SER A 150 -2.90 -4.42 21.66
N MET A 151 -1.65 -4.79 21.41
CA MET A 151 -1.25 -5.69 20.34
C MET A 151 -0.44 -6.85 20.90
N LYS A 152 -0.84 -8.08 20.57
CA LYS A 152 -0.16 -9.31 20.98
C LYS A 152 0.26 -10.09 19.74
N LEU A 153 1.57 -10.36 19.65
CA LEU A 153 2.13 -11.24 18.63
C LEU A 153 1.85 -12.69 19.00
N SER A 154 1.54 -13.50 17.99
CA SER A 154 1.30 -14.94 18.13
C SER A 154 2.04 -15.66 17.01
N ILE A 155 2.64 -16.80 17.32
CA ILE A 155 3.26 -17.64 16.29
C ILE A 155 2.13 -18.38 15.56
N PRO A 156 2.02 -18.26 14.23
CA PRO A 156 0.98 -18.97 13.48
C PRO A 156 1.19 -20.47 13.61
N LYS A 157 0.12 -21.20 13.91
CA LYS A 157 0.18 -22.68 14.07
C LYS A 157 0.26 -23.39 12.73
N GLN A 158 -0.16 -22.73 11.65
CA GLN A 158 -0.13 -23.27 10.28
C GLN A 158 0.25 -22.14 9.33
N VAL A 159 1.15 -22.41 8.38
CA VAL A 159 1.53 -21.47 7.32
C VAL A 159 1.27 -22.13 5.97
N GLN A 160 0.40 -21.53 5.16
CA GLN A 160 0.06 -22.03 3.83
C GLN A 160 0.92 -21.34 2.77
N TRP A 161 2.22 -21.67 2.73
CA TRP A 161 3.21 -20.97 1.90
C TRP A 161 2.81 -20.79 0.43
N LYS A 162 2.23 -21.83 -0.19
CA LYS A 162 1.79 -21.78 -1.58
C LYS A 162 0.69 -20.72 -1.78
N GLU A 163 -0.26 -20.68 -0.86
CA GLU A 163 -1.38 -19.74 -0.92
C GLU A 163 -0.94 -18.32 -0.58
N THR A 164 -0.12 -18.16 0.46
CA THR A 164 0.49 -16.86 0.80
C THR A 164 1.31 -16.31 -0.37
N TYR A 165 2.08 -17.15 -1.07
CA TYR A 165 2.81 -16.72 -2.27
C TYR A 165 1.86 -16.33 -3.39
N ARG A 166 0.83 -17.14 -3.66
CA ARG A 166 -0.18 -16.86 -4.70
C ARG A 166 -0.86 -15.51 -4.46
N ILE A 167 -1.36 -15.27 -3.24
CA ILE A 167 -2.03 -14.02 -2.85
C ILE A 167 -1.05 -12.85 -2.93
N ARG A 168 0.16 -12.98 -2.38
CA ARG A 168 1.17 -11.91 -2.43
C ARG A 168 1.58 -11.56 -3.85
N LYS A 169 1.84 -12.55 -4.71
CA LYS A 169 2.12 -12.31 -6.14
C LYS A 169 0.95 -11.57 -6.79
N GLN A 170 -0.28 -11.99 -6.51
CA GLN A 170 -1.46 -11.38 -7.09
C GLN A 170 -1.58 -9.90 -6.65
N LEU A 171 -1.50 -9.63 -5.35
CA LEU A 171 -1.61 -8.30 -4.76
C LEU A 171 -0.45 -7.38 -5.18
N TRP A 172 0.78 -7.86 -5.15
CA TRP A 172 1.97 -7.02 -5.37
C TRP A 172 2.35 -6.87 -6.83
N TRP A 173 2.16 -7.92 -7.64
CA TRP A 173 2.60 -7.94 -9.03
C TRP A 173 1.44 -7.94 -10.00
N ASP A 174 0.49 -8.88 -9.91
CA ASP A 174 -0.54 -9.08 -10.96
C ASP A 174 -1.53 -7.90 -11.06
N TYR A 175 -1.80 -7.21 -9.95
CA TYR A 175 -2.59 -5.97 -9.94
C TYR A 175 -1.77 -4.68 -10.16
N MET A 176 -0.44 -4.75 -10.17
CA MET A 176 0.39 -3.57 -10.41
C MET A 176 0.12 -2.99 -11.81
N PRO A 177 -0.14 -1.68 -11.94
CA PRO A 177 -0.30 -1.03 -13.22
C PRO A 177 0.89 -1.25 -14.16
N MET A 178 0.61 -1.36 -15.45
CA MET A 178 1.63 -1.69 -16.46
C MET A 178 2.74 -0.65 -16.48
N GLU A 179 2.40 0.62 -16.31
CA GLU A 179 3.32 1.75 -16.29
C GLU A 179 4.37 1.58 -15.19
N LYS A 180 3.96 1.14 -13.99
CA LYS A 180 4.88 0.89 -12.87
C LYS A 180 5.78 -0.30 -13.12
N ARG A 181 5.26 -1.38 -13.74
CA ARG A 181 6.09 -2.53 -14.14
C ARG A 181 7.17 -2.12 -15.13
N ILE A 182 6.79 -1.33 -16.15
CA ILE A 182 7.73 -0.80 -17.14
C ILE A 182 8.78 0.09 -16.45
N LEU A 183 8.36 1.04 -15.61
CA LEU A 183 9.27 1.93 -14.89
C LEU A 183 10.24 1.16 -13.98
N MET A 184 9.78 0.11 -13.30
CA MET A 184 10.66 -0.75 -12.50
C MET A 184 11.71 -1.44 -13.37
N LEU A 185 11.31 -2.04 -14.49
CA LEU A 185 12.23 -2.72 -15.41
C LEU A 185 13.22 -1.76 -16.05
N LEU A 186 12.79 -0.55 -16.41
CA LEU A 186 13.66 0.49 -16.99
C LEU A 186 14.65 1.09 -15.97
N GLY A 187 14.35 1.02 -14.67
CA GLY A 187 15.27 1.47 -13.62
C GLY A 187 16.61 0.75 -13.67
N LEU A 188 16.61 -0.55 -14.00
CA LEU A 188 17.82 -1.37 -14.03
C LEU A 188 18.83 -0.91 -15.11
N PRO A 189 18.48 -0.78 -16.40
CA PRO A 189 19.41 -0.25 -17.40
C PRO A 189 19.79 1.20 -17.11
N VAL A 190 18.88 2.05 -16.61
CA VAL A 190 19.21 3.43 -16.23
C VAL A 190 20.31 3.45 -15.17
N VAL A 191 20.17 2.65 -14.12
CA VAL A 191 21.16 2.59 -13.04
C VAL A 191 22.48 1.98 -13.52
N VAL A 192 22.44 0.88 -14.30
CA VAL A 192 23.65 0.20 -14.79
C VAL A 192 24.43 1.09 -15.77
N PHE A 193 23.74 1.76 -16.69
CA PHE A 193 24.35 2.58 -17.76
C PHE A 193 24.45 4.07 -17.41
N ARG A 194 24.10 4.50 -16.19
CA ARG A 194 24.08 5.90 -15.75
C ARG A 194 25.30 6.73 -16.15
N ARG A 195 26.51 6.14 -16.10
CA ARG A 195 27.75 6.82 -16.50
C ARG A 195 27.80 7.11 -18.00
N LYS A 196 27.42 6.13 -18.84
CA LYS A 196 27.39 6.31 -20.30
C LYS A 196 26.31 7.31 -20.69
N ILE A 197 25.13 7.21 -20.06
CA ILE A 197 24.02 8.16 -20.21
C ILE A 197 24.51 9.58 -19.88
N TYR A 198 25.13 9.78 -18.72
CA TYR A 198 25.64 11.08 -18.31
C TYR A 198 26.67 11.66 -19.29
N VAL A 199 27.60 10.84 -19.80
CA VAL A 199 28.60 11.28 -20.78
C VAL A 199 27.96 11.67 -22.12
N LEU A 200 26.96 10.90 -22.60
CA LEU A 200 26.22 11.21 -23.83
C LEU A 200 25.46 12.53 -23.71
N PHE A 201 24.73 12.73 -22.61
CA PHE A 201 24.01 13.99 -22.35
C PHE A 201 24.97 15.18 -22.13
N GLY A 202 26.11 14.96 -21.48
CA GLY A 202 27.16 15.97 -21.33
C GLY A 202 27.83 16.36 -22.66
N ARG A 203 27.86 15.47 -23.66
CA ARG A 203 28.34 15.79 -25.02
C ARG A 203 27.31 16.57 -25.82
N ALA A 204 26.03 16.17 -25.74
CA ALA A 204 24.94 16.86 -26.43
C ALA A 204 24.72 18.31 -25.92
N SER A 205 24.77 18.52 -24.60
CA SER A 205 24.65 19.86 -23.99
C SER A 205 25.77 20.81 -24.40
N ARG A 206 27.02 20.33 -24.48
CA ARG A 206 28.15 21.13 -25.00
C ARG A 206 27.99 21.49 -26.47
N ALA A 207 27.48 20.57 -27.30
CA ALA A 207 27.19 20.85 -28.72
C ALA A 207 26.10 21.93 -28.89
N PHE A 208 25.10 21.94 -28.00
CA PHE A 208 24.03 22.95 -27.99
C PHE A 208 24.53 24.33 -27.52
N ILE A 209 25.43 24.39 -26.53
CA ILE A 209 26.04 25.64 -26.07
C ILE A 209 27.05 26.21 -27.10
N SER A 210 27.70 25.34 -27.88
CA SER A 210 28.61 25.75 -28.96
C SER A 210 27.91 26.13 -30.27
N MET A 211 26.57 26.16 -30.33
CA MET A 211 25.89 26.67 -31.52
C MET A 211 26.16 28.18 -31.65
N PRO A 212 26.73 28.64 -32.78
CA PRO A 212 27.00 30.06 -32.98
C PRO A 212 25.69 30.84 -32.93
N ARG A 213 25.63 31.89 -32.10
CA ARG A 213 24.55 32.89 -32.08
C ARG A 213 24.51 33.63 -33.43
N TRP A 214 23.92 33.02 -34.46
CA TRP A 214 23.56 33.69 -35.70
C TRP A 214 22.20 34.37 -35.54
N VAL A 215 22.17 35.43 -34.72
CA VAL A 215 21.15 36.48 -34.81
C VAL A 215 21.87 37.81 -34.51
N LYS A 216 22.68 38.28 -35.45
CA LYS A 216 22.85 39.72 -35.66
C LYS A 216 21.80 40.10 -36.69
N ILE A 217 20.60 40.44 -36.22
CA ILE A 217 19.61 41.13 -37.03
C ILE A 217 20.27 42.44 -37.49
N THR A 218 20.23 42.61 -38.80
CA THR A 218 20.74 43.73 -39.58
C THR A 218 20.10 45.04 -39.12
N ASN A 219 20.88 45.89 -38.47
CA ASN A 219 20.64 47.33 -38.47
C ASN A 219 21.73 47.98 -39.33
N ARG A 220 21.43 48.18 -40.62
CA ARG A 220 22.04 49.23 -41.42
C ARG A 220 20.95 50.26 -41.71
N LEU A 221 21.19 51.45 -41.18
CA LEU A 221 20.64 52.73 -41.62
C LEU A 221 20.96 52.98 -43.10
#